data_AF-A0A7W2EPU4-F1
#
_entry.id   AF-A0A7W2EPU4-F1
#
_cell.length_a   1.000
_cell.length_b   1.000
_cell.length_c   1.000
_cell.angle_alpha   90.00
_cell.angle_beta   90.00
_cell.angle_gamma   90.00
#
_symmetry.space_group_name_H-M   'P 1'
#
loop_
_entity.id
_entity.type
_entity.pdbx_description
1 polymer ?
#
loop_
_entity_poly.entity_id
_entity_poly.type
_entity_poly.pdbx_seq_one_letter_code
_entity_poly.pdbx_strand_id
1 'polypeptide(L)'
;MNPVTLDGAPAWHLRYERNDGQNGGLGGEHYSMVLAPSGQLLGKTWFSAAQCHGALPSVAQAQRIAHAYLEQQAPDLLPGMALQWVQPHDETLHTTAADGRVRTHTLTGMKVKCRNERDGRYFWIIVGPNGVVLTFERDIVWDFTRSLRQTEKWLHDSWLMGHAALA
;
A
#
# COMPACT_ATOMS: atom_id res chain seq x y z
N MET A 1 14.69 8.49 -6.18
CA MET A 1 14.57 7.19 -5.49
C MET A 1 15.64 7.18 -4.41
N ASN A 2 15.29 6.74 -3.22
CA ASN A 2 16.18 6.69 -2.06
C ASN A 2 16.56 5.23 -1.82
N PRO A 3 17.85 4.91 -1.63
CA PRO A 3 18.23 3.56 -1.23
C PRO A 3 17.72 3.31 0.20
N VAL A 4 17.14 2.13 0.42
CA VAL A 4 16.65 1.70 1.73
C VAL A 4 17.03 0.24 1.95
N THR A 5 16.96 -0.21 3.21
CA THR A 5 16.94 -1.64 3.54
C THR A 5 15.48 -2.02 3.75
N LEU A 6 15.05 -3.13 3.15
CA LEU A 6 13.77 -3.79 3.41
C LEU A 6 14.04 -5.18 3.98
N ASP A 7 13.74 -5.38 5.26
CA ASP A 7 13.87 -6.68 5.94
C ASP A 7 15.28 -7.30 5.81
N GLY A 8 16.31 -6.46 5.85
CA GLY A 8 17.71 -6.85 5.71
C GLY A 8 18.22 -6.97 4.27
N ALA A 9 17.37 -6.76 3.25
CA ALA A 9 17.76 -6.74 1.85
C ALA A 9 17.80 -5.30 1.28
N PRO A 10 18.70 -4.99 0.35
CA PRO A 10 18.71 -3.69 -0.32
C PRO A 10 17.45 -3.49 -1.16
N ALA A 11 16.88 -2.30 -1.15
CA ALA A 11 15.73 -1.90 -1.95
C ALA A 11 15.79 -0.40 -2.30
N TRP A 12 14.87 0.03 -3.17
CA TRP A 12 14.67 1.43 -3.52
C TRP A 12 13.29 1.88 -3.08
N HIS A 13 13.24 2.99 -2.34
CA HIS A 13 12.00 3.68 -2.02
C HIS A 13 11.83 4.91 -2.91
N LEU A 14 10.70 5.00 -3.60
CA LEU A 14 10.28 6.19 -4.33
C LEU A 14 9.06 6.75 -3.63
N ARG A 15 9.09 8.03 -3.28
CA ARG A 15 7.90 8.81 -2.93
C ARG A 15 7.78 9.98 -3.90
N TYR A 16 6.61 10.13 -4.49
CA TYR A 16 6.23 11.24 -5.33
C TYR A 16 5.07 11.99 -4.69
N GLU A 17 5.20 13.30 -4.61
CA GLU A 17 4.18 14.24 -4.16
C GLU A 17 3.96 15.26 -5.27
N ARG A 18 2.81 15.94 -5.25
CA ARG A 18 2.50 16.94 -6.27
C ARG A 18 3.56 18.05 -6.28
N ASN A 19 3.98 18.47 -7.47
CA ASN A 19 5.01 19.50 -7.62
C ASN A 19 4.57 20.90 -7.13
N ASP A 20 3.25 21.13 -6.98
CA ASP A 20 2.71 22.38 -6.44
C ASP A 20 2.65 22.38 -4.89
N GLY A 21 3.12 21.31 -4.25
CA GLY A 21 3.17 21.16 -2.79
C GLY A 21 1.80 21.00 -2.13
N GLN A 22 0.71 20.96 -2.89
CA GLN A 22 -0.63 20.82 -2.31
C GLN A 22 -0.80 19.43 -1.72
N ASN A 23 -1.32 19.40 -0.49
CA ASN A 23 -1.57 18.18 0.28
C ASN A 23 -0.36 17.25 0.41
N GLY A 24 0.87 17.73 0.24
CA GLY A 24 2.08 16.91 0.36
C GLY A 24 2.47 16.60 1.81
N GLY A 25 3.65 16.01 1.98
CA GLY A 25 4.19 15.59 3.27
C GLY A 25 3.63 14.27 3.80
N LEU A 26 4.15 13.83 4.95
CA LEU A 26 3.68 12.62 5.63
C LEU A 26 2.24 12.79 6.12
N GLY A 27 1.41 11.79 5.84
CA GLY A 27 -0.03 11.79 6.03
C GLY A 27 -0.80 12.44 4.88
N GLY A 28 -0.13 13.02 3.90
CA GLY A 28 -0.72 13.71 2.74
C GLY A 28 -0.90 12.83 1.49
N GLU A 29 -1.33 13.47 0.41
CA GLU A 29 -1.46 12.86 -0.91
C GLU A 29 -0.08 12.52 -1.49
N HIS A 30 0.07 11.28 -1.94
CA HIS A 30 1.33 10.81 -2.49
C HIS A 30 1.15 9.54 -3.34
N TYR A 31 2.16 9.27 -4.15
CA TYR A 31 2.39 7.98 -4.77
C TYR A 31 3.73 7.43 -4.29
N SER A 32 3.74 6.25 -3.69
CA SER A 32 4.92 5.64 -3.09
C SER A 32 5.12 4.23 -3.62
N MET A 33 6.37 3.82 -3.85
CA MET A 33 6.74 2.49 -4.33
C MET A 33 7.99 2.00 -3.62
N VAL A 34 8.06 0.68 -3.41
CA VAL A 34 9.26 -0.03 -3.01
C VAL A 34 9.63 -1.02 -4.11
N LEU A 35 10.88 -0.98 -4.56
CA LEU A 35 11.42 -1.81 -5.64
C LEU A 35 12.62 -2.60 -5.14
N ALA A 36 12.71 -3.87 -5.56
CA ALA A 36 13.95 -4.62 -5.43
C ALA A 36 15.03 -4.07 -6.39
N PRO A 37 16.32 -4.36 -6.17
CA PRO A 37 17.39 -3.97 -7.10
C PRO A 37 17.20 -4.54 -8.51
N SER A 38 16.50 -5.67 -8.63
CA SER A 38 16.11 -6.28 -9.92
C SER A 38 15.02 -5.50 -10.67
N GLY A 39 14.44 -4.47 -10.06
CA GLY A 39 13.27 -3.75 -10.57
C GLY A 39 11.92 -4.38 -10.22
N GLN A 40 11.90 -5.49 -9.48
CA GLN A 40 10.65 -6.11 -9.04
C GLN A 40 9.88 -5.18 -8.08
N LEU A 41 8.56 -5.07 -8.28
CA LEU A 41 7.68 -4.33 -7.38
C LEU A 41 7.45 -5.08 -6.07
N LEU A 42 7.93 -4.51 -4.96
CA LEU A 42 7.74 -5.05 -3.60
C LEU A 42 6.52 -4.43 -2.90
N GLY A 43 6.11 -3.25 -3.35
CA GLY A 43 4.82 -2.68 -2.98
C GLY A 43 4.63 -1.28 -3.51
N LYS A 44 3.40 -0.79 -3.44
CA LYS A 44 3.04 0.59 -3.76
C LYS A 44 1.85 1.08 -2.94
N THR A 45 1.78 2.38 -2.74
CA THR A 45 0.59 3.11 -2.28
C THR A 45 0.33 4.29 -3.19
N TRP A 46 -0.94 4.59 -3.45
CA TRP A 46 -1.37 5.82 -4.11
C TRP A 46 -2.55 6.40 -3.34
N PHE A 47 -2.30 7.44 -2.57
CA PHE A 47 -3.29 8.10 -1.74
C PHE A 47 -3.58 9.51 -2.26
N SER A 48 -4.86 9.79 -2.49
CA SER A 48 -5.38 11.06 -2.92
C SER A 48 -6.80 11.25 -2.39
N ALA A 49 -7.16 12.49 -2.09
CA ALA A 49 -8.51 12.87 -1.67
C ALA A 49 -9.54 12.53 -2.75
N ALA A 50 -9.13 12.48 -4.03
CA ALA A 50 -10.00 12.04 -5.13
C ALA A 50 -10.50 10.59 -4.95
N GLN A 51 -9.79 9.77 -4.17
CA GLN A 51 -10.12 8.37 -3.91
C GLN A 51 -10.92 8.18 -2.61
N CYS A 52 -11.11 9.24 -1.81
CA CYS A 52 -11.93 9.20 -0.59
C CYS A 52 -13.44 9.20 -0.90
N HIS A 53 -13.82 9.24 -2.17
CA HIS A 53 -15.21 9.34 -2.62
C HIS A 53 -15.56 8.26 -3.64
N GLY A 54 -16.83 7.87 -3.66
CA GLY A 54 -17.38 6.87 -4.58
C GLY A 54 -17.71 5.54 -3.91
N ALA A 55 -18.39 4.67 -4.65
CA ALA A 55 -18.76 3.35 -4.16
C ALA A 55 -17.54 2.42 -4.15
N LEU A 56 -17.37 1.68 -3.05
CA LEU A 56 -16.41 0.60 -2.99
C LEU A 56 -16.83 -0.54 -3.93
N PRO A 57 -15.87 -1.25 -4.53
CA PRO A 57 -16.19 -2.46 -5.27
C PRO A 57 -16.81 -3.50 -4.31
N SER A 58 -17.74 -4.32 -4.82
CA SER A 58 -18.14 -5.54 -4.14
C SER A 58 -16.94 -6.48 -3.93
N VAL A 59 -17.07 -7.45 -3.03
CA VAL A 59 -16.05 -8.49 -2.78
C VAL A 59 -15.60 -9.16 -4.08
N ALA A 60 -16.53 -9.57 -4.95
CA ALA A 60 -16.22 -10.22 -6.21
C ALA A 60 -15.49 -9.27 -7.20
N GLN A 61 -15.89 -8.00 -7.24
CA GLN A 61 -15.22 -6.99 -8.07
C GLN A 61 -13.79 -6.73 -7.57
N ALA A 62 -13.59 -6.60 -6.25
CA ALA A 62 -12.28 -6.39 -5.65
C ALA A 62 -11.33 -7.55 -5.93
N GLN A 63 -11.79 -8.80 -5.80
CA GLN A 63 -10.99 -10.00 -6.13
C GLN A 63 -10.57 -10.02 -7.60
N ARG A 64 -11.50 -9.74 -8.53
CA ARG A 64 -11.19 -9.70 -9.96
C ARG A 64 -10.18 -8.61 -10.31
N ILE A 65 -10.30 -7.43 -9.72
CA ILE A 65 -9.35 -6.32 -9.93
C ILE A 65 -7.98 -6.68 -9.34
N ALA A 66 -7.95 -7.27 -8.14
CA ALA A 66 -6.72 -7.73 -7.52
C ALA A 66 -6.01 -8.80 -8.39
N HIS A 67 -6.76 -9.76 -8.94
CA HIS A 67 -6.21 -10.78 -9.83
C HIS A 67 -5.61 -10.17 -11.10
N ALA A 68 -6.34 -9.28 -11.77
CA ALA A 68 -5.85 -8.59 -12.97
C ALA A 68 -4.61 -7.73 -12.68
N TYR A 69 -4.56 -7.08 -11.52
CA TYR A 69 -3.38 -6.34 -11.08
C TYR A 69 -2.17 -7.25 -10.88
N LEU A 70 -2.38 -8.42 -10.25
CA LEU A 70 -1.32 -9.42 -10.05
C LEU A 70 -0.81 -9.99 -11.38
N GLU A 71 -1.69 -10.33 -12.33
CA GLU A 71 -1.29 -10.79 -13.66
C GLU A 71 -0.30 -9.85 -14.34
N GLN A 72 -0.51 -8.54 -14.16
CA GLN A 72 0.33 -7.52 -14.78
C GLN A 72 1.61 -7.21 -13.98
N GLN A 73 1.52 -7.13 -12.64
CA GLN A 73 2.56 -6.53 -11.81
C GLN A 73 3.34 -7.54 -10.96
N ALA A 74 2.73 -8.69 -10.63
CA ALA A 74 3.32 -9.72 -9.79
C ALA A 74 2.76 -11.12 -10.13
N PRO A 75 2.88 -11.57 -11.40
CA PRO A 75 2.28 -12.83 -11.85
C PRO A 75 2.87 -14.05 -11.13
N ASP A 76 4.07 -13.91 -10.55
CA ASP A 76 4.74 -14.92 -9.76
C ASP A 76 4.00 -15.31 -8.48
N LEU A 77 3.11 -14.43 -7.97
CA LEU A 77 2.28 -14.69 -6.79
C LEU A 77 1.05 -15.54 -7.09
N LEU A 78 0.54 -15.53 -8.32
CA LEU A 78 -0.71 -16.19 -8.69
C LEU A 78 -0.71 -17.71 -8.42
N PRO A 79 0.32 -18.47 -8.78
CA PRO A 79 0.26 -19.92 -8.61
C PRO A 79 0.27 -20.40 -7.14
N GLY A 80 0.65 -19.54 -6.19
CA GLY A 80 0.63 -19.83 -4.76
C GLY A 80 -0.44 -19.05 -4.00
N MET A 81 -1.32 -18.32 -4.70
CA MET A 81 -2.29 -17.43 -4.07
C MET A 81 -3.40 -18.19 -3.37
N ALA A 82 -3.44 -18.12 -2.03
CA ALA A 82 -4.58 -18.53 -1.21
C ALA A 82 -5.29 -17.31 -0.63
N LEU A 83 -6.52 -17.06 -1.07
CA LEU A 83 -7.36 -15.99 -0.51
C LEU A 83 -7.65 -16.27 0.97
N GLN A 84 -7.46 -15.25 1.81
CA GLN A 84 -7.78 -15.32 3.24
C GLN A 84 -9.12 -14.65 3.52
N TRP A 85 -9.26 -13.39 3.11
CA TRP A 85 -10.50 -12.63 3.26
C TRP A 85 -10.49 -11.38 2.39
N VAL A 86 -11.68 -10.80 2.22
CA VAL A 86 -11.89 -9.52 1.53
C VAL A 86 -12.78 -8.63 2.39
N GLN A 87 -12.25 -7.52 2.89
CA GLN A 87 -12.95 -6.62 3.82
C GLN A 87 -12.53 -5.16 3.59
N PRO A 88 -13.37 -4.18 3.98
CA PRO A 88 -12.98 -2.78 4.01
C PRO A 88 -11.73 -2.56 4.88
N HIS A 89 -10.87 -1.65 4.45
CA HIS A 89 -9.68 -1.20 5.16
C HIS A 89 -9.59 0.31 5.01
N ASP A 90 -9.38 1.00 6.13
CA ASP A 90 -9.30 2.44 6.20
C ASP A 90 -7.85 2.90 6.37
N GLU A 91 -7.53 4.01 5.71
CA GLU A 91 -6.33 4.80 5.91
C GLU A 91 -6.72 6.25 6.21
N THR A 92 -5.87 6.95 6.96
CA THR A 92 -6.07 8.38 7.26
C THR A 92 -5.32 9.22 6.25
N LEU A 93 -5.98 10.20 5.65
CA LEU A 93 -5.39 11.17 4.72
C LEU A 93 -5.63 12.60 5.21
N HIS A 94 -4.59 13.42 5.19
CA HIS A 94 -4.67 14.84 5.52
C HIS A 94 -4.52 15.69 4.26
N THR A 95 -5.34 16.74 4.16
CA THR A 95 -5.27 17.75 3.07
C THR A 95 -5.33 19.13 3.67
N THR A 96 -4.87 20.14 2.94
CA THR A 96 -4.96 21.54 3.35
C THR A 96 -6.07 22.23 2.57
N ALA A 97 -7.05 22.77 3.29
CA ALA A 97 -8.14 23.54 2.69
C ALA A 97 -7.67 24.93 2.24
N ALA A 98 -8.49 25.60 1.42
CA ALA A 98 -8.19 26.95 0.93
C ALA A 98 -8.03 28.00 2.04
N ASP A 99 -8.62 27.77 3.22
CA ASP A 99 -8.46 28.62 4.42
C ASP A 99 -7.20 28.28 5.25
N GLY A 100 -6.35 27.38 4.75
CA GLY A 100 -5.13 26.93 5.42
C GLY A 100 -5.34 25.86 6.50
N ARG A 101 -6.58 25.44 6.76
CA ARG A 101 -6.86 24.41 7.78
C ARG A 101 -6.60 23.00 7.25
N VAL A 102 -6.06 22.15 8.12
CA VAL A 102 -5.94 20.71 7.84
C VAL A 102 -7.32 20.05 7.90
N ARG A 103 -7.67 19.30 6.87
CA ARG A 103 -8.82 18.41 6.82
C ARG A 103 -8.34 16.96 6.86
N THR A 104 -9.02 16.16 7.66
CA THR A 104 -8.79 14.72 7.76
C THR A 104 -9.87 13.99 6.99
N HIS A 105 -9.46 13.06 6.14
CA HIS A 105 -10.31 12.19 5.34
C HIS A 105 -10.04 10.74 5.71
N THR A 106 -11.08 9.91 5.59
CA THR A 106 -10.93 8.46 5.60
C THR A 106 -10.83 7.98 4.16
N LEU A 107 -9.73 7.33 3.83
CA LEU A 107 -9.54 6.65 2.57
C LEU A 107 -9.86 5.16 2.76
N THR A 108 -11.02 4.72 2.28
CA THR A 108 -11.44 3.32 2.39
C THR A 108 -11.21 2.56 1.09
N GLY A 109 -10.73 1.33 1.19
CA GLY A 109 -10.70 0.38 0.08
C GLY A 109 -11.02 -1.05 0.51
N MET A 110 -11.33 -1.92 -0.45
CA MET A 110 -11.51 -3.35 -0.20
C MET A 110 -10.16 -4.06 -0.23
N LYS A 111 -9.70 -4.50 0.93
CA LYS A 111 -8.46 -5.26 1.09
C LYS A 111 -8.70 -6.73 0.78
N VAL A 112 -8.10 -7.19 -0.31
CA VAL A 112 -7.98 -8.60 -0.69
C VAL A 112 -6.70 -9.12 -0.06
N LYS A 113 -6.82 -9.81 1.08
CA LYS A 113 -5.69 -10.39 1.79
C LYS A 113 -5.48 -11.83 1.35
N CYS A 114 -4.25 -12.14 0.97
CA CYS A 114 -3.84 -13.46 0.51
C CYS A 114 -2.64 -13.96 1.30
N ARG A 115 -2.48 -15.28 1.31
CA ARG A 115 -1.27 -15.96 1.75
C ARG A 115 -0.67 -16.67 0.55
N ASN A 116 0.64 -16.58 0.38
CA ASN A 116 1.36 -17.37 -0.60
C ASN A 116 1.65 -18.75 0.01
N GLU A 117 1.08 -19.80 -0.54
CA GLU A 117 1.25 -21.17 -0.03
C GLU A 117 2.66 -21.72 -0.22
N ARG A 118 3.44 -21.12 -1.12
CA ARG A 118 4.81 -21.56 -1.44
C ARG A 118 5.81 -21.23 -0.34
N ASP A 119 5.64 -20.09 0.32
CA ASP A 119 6.56 -19.58 1.34
C ASP A 119 5.86 -19.18 2.66
N GLY A 120 4.53 -19.25 2.70
CA GLY A 120 3.70 -18.92 3.84
C GLY A 120 3.53 -17.42 4.11
N ARG A 121 4.12 -16.53 3.30
CA ARG A 121 4.09 -15.08 3.48
C ARG A 121 2.76 -14.49 3.04
N TYR A 122 2.42 -13.33 3.59
CA TYR A 122 1.22 -12.60 3.22
C TYR A 122 1.50 -11.59 2.10
N PHE A 123 0.48 -11.33 1.31
CA PHE A 123 0.42 -10.21 0.40
C PHE A 123 -1.02 -9.70 0.35
N TRP A 124 -1.21 -8.45 -0.07
CA TRP A 124 -2.55 -7.90 -0.22
C TRP A 124 -2.62 -6.82 -1.27
N ILE A 125 -3.82 -6.66 -1.79
CA ILE A 125 -4.21 -5.57 -2.69
C ILE A 125 -5.37 -4.85 -2.02
N ILE A 126 -5.33 -3.52 -1.97
CA ILE A 126 -6.44 -2.69 -1.50
C ILE A 126 -7.03 -1.97 -2.70
N VAL A 127 -8.28 -2.28 -3.03
CA VAL A 127 -8.99 -1.73 -4.18
C VAL A 127 -9.98 -0.67 -3.70
N GLY A 128 -9.71 0.59 -4.03
CA GLY A 128 -10.55 1.73 -3.70
C GLY A 128 -11.71 1.92 -4.67
N PRO A 129 -12.44 3.03 -4.53
CA PRO A 129 -13.49 3.43 -5.47
C PRO A 129 -13.01 3.45 -6.92
N ASN A 130 -13.95 3.22 -7.84
CA ASN A 130 -13.68 3.16 -9.29
C ASN A 130 -12.67 2.07 -9.72
N GLY A 131 -12.36 1.12 -8.83
CA GLY A 131 -11.45 0.02 -9.09
C GLY A 131 -9.96 0.39 -9.06
N VAL A 132 -9.62 1.55 -8.51
CA VAL A 132 -8.23 1.98 -8.35
C VAL A 132 -7.53 1.10 -7.31
N VAL A 133 -6.37 0.54 -7.65
CA VAL A 133 -5.51 -0.13 -6.65
C VAL A 133 -4.79 0.92 -5.83
N LEU A 134 -5.29 1.14 -4.60
CA LEU A 134 -4.70 2.06 -3.63
C LEU A 134 -3.38 1.52 -3.11
N THR A 135 -3.36 0.25 -2.70
CA THR A 135 -2.19 -0.36 -2.06
C THR A 135 -1.91 -1.74 -2.62
N PHE A 136 -0.66 -2.07 -2.84
CA PHE A 136 -0.16 -3.43 -3.03
C PHE A 136 1.05 -3.64 -2.12
N GLU A 137 1.09 -4.75 -1.39
CA GLU A 137 2.25 -5.16 -0.61
C GLU A 137 2.42 -6.68 -0.71
N ARG A 138 3.67 -7.14 -0.77
CA ARG A 138 4.03 -8.58 -0.81
C ARG A 138 5.11 -8.93 0.20
N ASP A 139 5.40 -10.23 0.30
CA ASP A 139 6.45 -10.80 1.14
C ASP A 139 6.33 -10.48 2.65
N ILE A 140 5.11 -10.25 3.12
CA ILE A 140 4.85 -9.85 4.51
C ILE A 140 4.92 -11.05 5.46
N VAL A 141 5.84 -10.98 6.41
CA VAL A 141 5.96 -11.90 7.53
C VAL A 141 5.10 -11.42 8.71
N TRP A 142 4.30 -12.33 9.23
CA TRP A 142 3.44 -12.10 10.40
C TRP A 142 3.95 -12.91 11.60
N ASP A 143 4.14 -12.25 12.74
CA ASP A 143 4.38 -12.88 14.02
C ASP A 143 3.03 -13.26 14.64
N PHE A 144 2.68 -14.55 14.63
CA PHE A 144 1.43 -15.00 15.25
C PHE A 144 1.50 -15.00 16.78
N THR A 145 2.68 -15.24 17.35
CA THR A 145 2.89 -15.24 18.81
C THR A 145 2.67 -13.84 19.38
N ARG A 146 3.13 -12.81 18.67
CA ARG A 146 3.00 -11.40 19.07
C ARG A 146 1.86 -10.66 18.38
N SER A 147 1.12 -11.35 17.49
CA SER A 147 0.03 -10.79 16.69
C SER A 147 0.39 -9.49 15.95
N LEU A 148 1.60 -9.41 15.40
CA LEU A 148 2.10 -8.20 14.73
C LEU A 148 2.85 -8.50 13.44
N ARG A 149 2.83 -7.54 12.51
CA ARG A 149 3.68 -7.57 11.31
C ARG A 149 5.14 -7.37 11.71
N GLN A 150 6.01 -8.26 11.25
CA GLN A 150 7.46 -8.14 11.46
C GLN A 150 8.13 -7.29 10.38
N THR A 151 7.59 -7.31 9.16
CA THR A 151 8.24 -6.64 8.03
C THR A 151 8.15 -5.13 8.12
N GLU A 152 9.21 -4.46 7.66
CA GLU A 152 9.29 -3.01 7.62
C GLU A 152 8.17 -2.44 6.72
N LYS A 153 7.78 -1.19 7.02
CA LYS A 153 6.56 -0.57 6.48
C LYS A 153 6.88 0.72 5.73
N TRP A 154 7.81 0.69 4.78
CA TRP A 154 8.24 1.85 3.99
C TRP A 154 7.13 2.58 3.23
N LEU A 155 5.97 1.94 3.03
CA LEU A 155 4.78 2.54 2.41
C LEU A 155 3.83 3.22 3.42
N HIS A 156 4.14 3.16 4.71
CA HIS A 156 3.28 3.67 5.78
C HIS A 156 3.90 4.92 6.38
N ASP A 157 3.20 6.04 6.29
CA ASP A 157 3.72 7.33 6.78
C ASP A 157 3.98 7.32 8.30
N SER A 158 3.23 6.53 9.07
CA SER A 158 3.49 6.29 10.50
C SER A 158 4.83 5.64 10.78
N TRP A 159 5.28 4.74 9.90
CA TRP A 159 6.61 4.15 9.97
C TRP A 159 7.67 5.18 9.60
N LEU A 160 7.47 5.93 8.51
CA LEU A 160 8.41 6.96 8.08
C LEU A 160 8.62 8.03 9.16
N MET A 161 7.56 8.47 9.86
CA MET A 161 7.68 9.43 10.98
C MET A 161 8.58 8.91 12.11
N GLY A 162 8.51 7.61 12.43
CA GLY A 162 9.34 6.99 13.46
C GLY A 162 10.77 6.67 13.02
N HIS A 163 11.03 6.65 11.71
CA HIS A 163 12.30 6.20 11.11
C HIS A 163 12.95 7.26 10.20
N ALA A 164 12.48 8.51 10.25
CA ALA A 164 12.98 9.66 9.49
C ALA A 164 14.42 10.10 9.88
N ALA A 165 15.13 9.32 10.70
CA ALA A 165 16.47 9.62 11.19
C ALA A 165 17.60 8.78 10.53
N LEU A 166 17.32 8.05 9.43
CA LEU A 166 18.33 7.20 8.77
C LEU A 166 18.46 7.43 7.26
N ALA A 167 18.12 8.62 6.76
CA ALA A 167 18.46 9.06 5.41
C ALA A 167 19.65 10.03 5.42
#